data_AF-A0A918KTK8-F1
#
_entry.id   AF-A0A918KTK8-F1
#
_cell.length_a   1.000
_cell.length_b   1.000
_cell.length_c   1.000
_cell.angle_alpha   90.00
_cell.angle_beta   90.00
_cell.angle_gamma   90.00
#
_symmetry.space_group_name_H-M   'P 1'
#
loop_
_entity.id
_entity.type
_entity.pdbx_description
1 polymer ?
#
loop_
_entity_poly.entity_id
_entity_poly.type
_entity_poly.pdbx_seq_one_letter_code
_entity_poly.pdbx_strand_id
1 'polypeptide(L)' 'MPGRSAEEVNEEIRALWFRTGGMLNGEQRRQYQRLVMEWAAAAPEPRERPDGARRHPTNAA' A
#
# COMPACT_ATOMS: atom_id res chain seq x y z
N MET A 1 3.55 23.73 3.77
CA MET A 1 4.49 22.59 3.83
C MET A 1 3.86 21.48 3.01
N PRO A 2 4.54 20.93 1.99
CA PRO A 2 4.00 19.73 1.35
C PRO A 2 3.85 18.66 2.43
N GLY A 3 2.71 17.97 2.45
CA GLY A 3 2.48 16.88 3.40
C GLY A 3 3.52 15.77 3.20
N ARG A 4 3.65 14.87 4.18
CA ARG A 4 4.55 13.70 4.09
C ARG A 4 4.28 12.92 2.81
N SER A 5 5.35 12.51 2.14
CA SER A 5 5.27 11.70 0.93
C SER A 5 4.84 10.26 1.23
N ALA A 6 4.29 9.57 0.23
CA ALA A 6 3.95 8.16 0.37
C ALA A 6 5.17 7.30 0.74
N GLU A 7 6.37 7.66 0.31
CA GLU A 7 7.61 6.94 0.62
C GLU A 7 7.95 7.03 2.11
N GLU A 8 7.92 8.25 2.67
CA GLU A 8 8.14 8.47 4.10
C GLU A 8 7.14 7.70 4.97
N VAL A 9 5.85 7.74 4.60
CA VAL A 9 4.81 7.01 5.36
C VAL A 9 5.02 5.50 5.24
N ASN A 10 5.46 4.99 4.09
CA ASN A 10 5.72 3.57 3.89
C ASN A 10 6.96 3.09 4.69
N GLU A 11 7.96 3.96 4.87
CA GLU A 11 9.10 3.69 5.76
C GLU A 11 8.67 3.58 7.22
N GLU A 12 7.78 4.45 7.70
CA GLU A 12 7.20 4.34 9.04
C GLU A 12 6.41 3.04 9.22
N ILE A 13 5.64 2.62 8.22
CA ILE A 13 4.94 1.33 8.23
C ILE A 13 5.93 0.17 8.37
N ARG A 14 7.03 0.18 7.61
CA ARG A 14 8.08 -0.86 7.69
C ARG A 14 8.80 -0.84 9.03
N ALA A 15 9.10 0.35 9.57
CA ALA A 15 9.74 0.51 10.86
C ALA A 15 8.85 -0.03 12.00
N LEU A 16 7.53 0.20 11.91
CA LEU A 16 6.56 -0.40 12.81
C LEU A 16 6.64 -1.93 12.74
N TRP A 17 6.63 -2.50 11.52
CA TRP A 17 6.81 -3.94 11.31
C TRP A 17 8.07 -4.54 11.89
N PHE A 18 9.20 -3.86 11.71
CA PHE A 18 10.47 -4.30 12.27
C PHE A 18 10.46 -4.26 13.80
N ARG A 19 9.94 -3.19 14.39
CA ARG A 19 9.87 -3.01 15.86
C ARG A 19 8.97 -4.04 16.53
N THR A 20 7.87 -4.43 15.89
CA THR A 20 6.89 -5.34 16.48
C THR A 20 7.17 -6.81 16.19
N GLY A 21 8.27 -7.14 15.50
CA GLY A 21 8.60 -8.52 15.13
C GLY A 21 7.51 -9.18 14.27
N GLY A 22 6.77 -8.39 13.48
CA GLY A 22 5.70 -8.87 12.61
C GLY A 22 4.33 -9.08 13.26
N MET A 23 4.14 -8.81 14.56
CA MET A 23 2.83 -8.89 15.23
C MET A 23 2.40 -7.54 15.81
N LEU A 24 1.32 -6.94 15.30
CA LEU A 24 0.74 -5.74 15.91
C LEU A 24 -0.17 -6.11 17.08
N ASN A 25 0.02 -5.43 18.21
CA ASN A 25 -0.99 -5.34 19.26
C ASN A 25 -2.11 -4.34 18.88
N GLY A 26 -3.13 -4.22 19.73
CA GLY A 26 -4.30 -3.38 19.46
C GLY A 26 -4.00 -1.88 19.28
N GLU A 27 -2.96 -1.36 19.94
CA GLU A 27 -2.52 0.04 19.78
C GLU A 27 -1.74 0.23 18.47
N GLN A 28 -0.78 -0.66 18.22
CA GLN A 28 0.03 -0.66 17.02
C GLN A 28 -0.83 -0.86 15.76
N ARG A 29 -1.92 -1.62 15.86
CA ARG A 29 -2.90 -1.77 14.78
C ARG A 29 -3.61 -0.46 14.45
N ARG A 30 -3.94 0.36 15.45
CA ARG A 30 -4.51 1.71 15.21
C ARG A 30 -3.48 2.63 14.57
N GLN A 31 -2.22 2.56 15.00
CA GLN A 31 -1.13 3.31 14.39
C GLN A 31 -0.92 2.90 12.93
N TYR A 32 -0.88 1.61 12.66
CA TYR A 32 -0.78 1.06 11.30
C TYR A 32 -1.93 1.52 10.41
N GLN A 33 -3.18 1.47 10.91
CA GLN A 33 -4.34 1.95 10.16
C GLN A 33 -4.23 3.42 9.78
N ARG A 34 -3.77 4.28 10.71
CA ARG A 34 -3.54 5.70 10.42
C ARG A 34 -2.49 5.87 9.32
N LEU A 35 -1.37 5.17 9.43
CA LEU A 35 -0.29 5.23 8.44
C LEU A 35 -0.74 4.74 7.07
N VAL A 36 -1.53 3.66 6.99
CA VAL A 36 -2.07 3.15 5.72
C VAL A 36 -3.02 4.17 5.07
N MET A 37 -3.86 4.85 5.85
CA MET A 37 -4.74 5.91 5.31
C MET A 37 -3.93 7.11 4.80
N GLU A 38 -2.91 7.53 5.55
CA GLU A 38 -2.03 8.62 5.14
C GLU A 38 -1.23 8.27 3.89
N TRP A 39 -0.73 7.02 3.82
CA TRP A 39 -0.07 6.50 2.64
C TRP A 39 -1.01 6.50 1.43
N ALA A 40 -2.26 6.04 1.59
CA ALA A 40 -3.23 6.03 0.51
C ALA A 40 -3.57 7.43 -0.01
N ALA A 41 -3.59 8.43 0.88
CA ALA A 41 -3.80 9.83 0.51
C ALA A 41 -2.60 10.45 -0.23
N ALA A 42 -1.38 9.98 0.06
CA ALA A 42 -0.14 10.45 -0.57
C ALA A 42 0.28 9.60 -1.79
N ALA A 43 -0.25 8.39 -1.93
CA ALA A 43 0.11 7.47 -2.99
C ALA A 43 -0.46 7.97 -4.32
N PRO A 44 0.35 7.93 -5.40
CA PRO A 44 -0.18 8.23 -6.73
C PRO A 44 -1.25 7.20 -7.10
N GLU A 45 -2.31 7.66 -7.77
CA GLU A 45 -3.35 6.79 -8.32
C GLU A 45 -2.68 5.61 -9.06
N PRO A 46 -3.16 4.38 -8.86
CA PRO A 46 -2.64 3.23 -9.58
C PRO A 46 -2.80 3.54 -11.07
N ARG A 47 -1.68 3.74 -11.76
CA ARG A 47 -1.68 3.98 -13.21
C ARG A 47 -2.51 2.90 -13.86
N GLU A 48 -3.67 3.31 -14.38
CA GLU A 48 -4.62 2.46 -15.09
C GLU A 48 -3.81 1.55 -16.02
N ARG A 49 -3.95 0.24 -15.80
CA ARG A 49 -3.41 -0.73 -16.76
C ARG A 49 -4.17 -0.48 -18.06
N PRO A 50 -3.52 -0.23 -19.20
CA PRO A 50 -4.25 -0.11 -20.45
C PRO A 50 -4.96 -1.45 -20.71
N ASP A 51 -6.28 -1.41 -20.61
CA ASP A 51 -7.19 -2.50 -20.95
C ASP A 51 -6.96 -2.90 -22.41
N GLY A 52 -6.24 -4.00 -22.63
CA GLY A 52 -5.99 -4.48 -23.99
C GLY A 52 -5.14 -5.72 -24.18
N ALA A 53 -4.52 -6.29 -23.13
CA ALA A 53 -3.51 -7.34 -23.30
C ALA A 53 -3.87 -8.72 -22.71
N ARG A 54 -5.15 -9.13 -22.72
CA ARG A 54 -5.49 -10.56 -22.62
C ARG A 54 -6.48 -10.97 -23.68
N ARG A 55 -5.96 -11.24 -24.88
CA ARG A 55 -6.56 -12.23 -25.78
C ARG A 55 -6.42 -13.59 -25.08
N HIS A 56 -7.54 -14.14 -24.60
CA HIS A 56 -7.62 -15.58 -24.30
C HIS A 56 -7.81 -16.32 -25.64
N PRO A 57 -6.90 -17.21 -26.06
CA PRO A 57 -7.24 -18.12 -27.14
C PRO A 57 -8.31 -19.09 -26.61
N THR A 58 -9.49 -19.03 -27.22
CA THR A 58 -10.48 -20.11 -27.14
C THR A 58 -9.82 -21.34 -27.76
N ASN A 59 -9.60 -22.38 -26.96
CA ASN A 59 -9.30 -23.68 -27.52
C ASN A 59 -10.64 -24.27 -27.99
N ALA A 60 -10.82 -24.27 -29.31
CA ALA A 60 -11.88 -25.02 -29.98
C ALA A 60 -11.29 -26.36 -30.44
N ALA A 61 -12.11 -27.40 -30.30
CA ALA A 61 -11.93 -28.80 -30.70
C ALA A 61 -11.18 -29.71 -29.71
#